data_AF-A0A2T7QBX9-F1
#
_entry.id   AF-A0A2T7QBX9-F1
#
_cell.length_a   1.000
_cell.length_b   1.000
_cell.length_c   1.000
_cell.angle_alpha   90.00
_cell.angle_beta   90.00
_cell.angle_gamma   90.00
#
_symmetry.space_group_name_H-M   'P 1'
#
loop_
_entity.id
_entity.type
_entity.pdbx_description
1 polymer ?
#
loop_
_entity_poly.entity_id
_entity_poly.type
_entity_poly.pdbx_seq_one_letter_code
_entity_poly.pdbx_strand_id
1 'polypeptide(L)'
;MKDKQFLNSMIVLWYIPVVLFSSCSKESEKEKPAAPTIEVIHLGAHVSSGEDVFYLGQEGHFEVNIEAPGRIQSIELEIDQKSGYATFSLTKNYTDYVGKKEVLGFQDYPLIPEGEAIGDYAFRLKVTDQAGQVGKLERDITVAAGDSTNTGHEHEGH
;
A
#
# COMPACT_ATOMS: atom_id res chain seq x y z
N MET A 1 -55.42 20.43 -68.72
CA MET A 1 -55.72 19.64 -67.52
C MET A 1 -54.60 19.87 -66.52
N LYS A 2 -54.97 20.32 -65.31
CA LYS A 2 -54.25 20.31 -64.01
C LYS A 2 -52.81 20.88 -64.00
N ASP A 3 -52.57 22.10 -63.49
CA ASP A 3 -52.69 22.63 -62.11
C ASP A 3 -51.34 22.64 -61.38
N LYS A 4 -50.83 23.87 -61.20
CA LYS A 4 -50.21 24.48 -60.00
C LYS A 4 -49.17 23.67 -59.23
N GLN A 5 -47.97 24.23 -59.01
CA GLN A 5 -47.45 24.73 -57.70
C GLN A 5 -45.90 24.84 -57.85
N PHE A 6 -45.09 25.68 -57.19
CA PHE A 6 -45.19 26.68 -56.13
C PHE A 6 -44.06 27.71 -56.34
N LEU A 7 -44.34 28.93 -55.90
CA LEU A 7 -43.45 30.08 -55.74
C LEU A 7 -42.55 29.92 -54.50
N ASN A 8 -41.24 30.21 -54.61
CA ASN A 8 -40.36 30.88 -53.61
C ASN A 8 -38.89 30.80 -54.09
N SER A 9 -38.25 31.90 -54.50
CA SER A 9 -37.73 33.01 -53.69
C SER A 9 -36.40 32.71 -52.99
N MET A 10 -35.36 33.44 -53.44
CA MET A 10 -34.21 33.98 -52.68
C MET A 10 -33.29 33.02 -51.89
N ILE A 11 -32.02 32.89 -52.32
CA ILE A 11 -30.84 33.62 -51.79
C ILE A 11 -30.31 33.02 -50.47
N VAL A 12 -29.11 32.44 -50.51
CA VAL A 12 -27.86 32.86 -49.81
C VAL A 12 -26.92 31.66 -49.75
N LEU A 13 -25.78 31.82 -50.43
CA LEU A 13 -24.54 31.10 -50.22
C LEU A 13 -24.01 31.41 -48.81
N TRP A 14 -23.95 30.43 -47.90
CA TRP A 14 -23.32 30.60 -46.59
C TRP A 14 -22.19 29.58 -46.42
N TYR A 15 -20.97 30.05 -46.69
CA TYR A 15 -19.72 29.41 -46.30
C TYR A 15 -19.67 29.35 -44.77
N ILE A 16 -19.82 28.17 -44.20
CA ILE A 16 -19.55 27.91 -42.77
C ILE A 16 -18.07 27.54 -42.65
N PRO A 17 -17.20 28.37 -42.05
CA PRO A 17 -15.88 27.91 -41.65
C PRO A 17 -16.07 26.91 -40.51
N VAL A 18 -15.60 25.68 -40.70
CA VAL A 18 -15.46 24.69 -39.63
C VAL A 18 -14.40 25.21 -38.67
N VAL A 19 -14.84 25.92 -37.64
CA VAL A 19 -14.00 26.28 -36.50
C VAL A 19 -13.77 24.99 -35.73
N LEU A 20 -12.63 24.34 -35.97
CA LEU A 20 -12.13 23.29 -35.10
C LEU A 20 -11.75 23.95 -33.78
N PHE A 21 -12.70 24.01 -32.85
CA PHE A 21 -12.37 24.23 -31.45
C PHE A 21 -11.59 23.01 -30.98
N SER A 22 -10.26 23.05 -31.09
CA SER A 22 -9.40 22.29 -30.19
C SER A 22 -9.64 22.84 -28.79
N SER A 23 -10.67 22.30 -28.13
CA SER A 23 -10.76 22.31 -26.68
C SER A 23 -9.61 21.46 -26.15
N CYS A 24 -8.40 22.01 -26.19
CA CYS A 24 -7.40 21.68 -25.19
C CYS A 24 -7.99 22.16 -23.88
N SER A 25 -8.82 21.29 -23.27
CA SER A 25 -9.05 21.30 -21.85
C SER A 25 -7.66 21.24 -21.24
N LYS A 26 -7.13 22.40 -20.84
CA LYS A 26 -6.12 22.43 -19.79
C LYS A 26 -6.87 21.97 -18.56
N GLU A 27 -7.02 20.66 -18.43
CA GLU A 27 -7.27 20.05 -17.13
C GLU A 27 -6.15 20.60 -16.27
N SER A 28 -6.50 21.53 -15.38
CA SER A 28 -5.62 21.93 -14.31
C SER A 28 -5.34 20.64 -13.54
N GLU A 29 -4.23 19.97 -13.86
CA GLU A 29 -3.71 18.89 -13.04
C GLU A 29 -3.58 19.49 -11.65
N LYS A 30 -4.54 19.17 -10.78
CA LYS A 30 -4.36 19.42 -9.35
C LYS A 30 -3.11 18.65 -9.01
N GLU A 31 -2.07 19.38 -8.64
CA GLU A 31 -0.81 18.82 -8.21
C GLU A 31 -1.11 17.68 -7.23
N LYS A 32 -0.70 16.47 -7.59
CA LYS A 32 -0.99 15.30 -6.77
C LYS A 32 -0.30 15.48 -5.42
N PRO A 33 -0.94 15.07 -4.32
CA PRO A 33 -0.27 15.07 -3.02
C PRO A 33 1.00 14.22 -3.07
N ALA A 34 1.96 14.51 -2.19
CA ALA A 34 3.14 13.68 -2.05
C ALA A 34 2.75 12.25 -1.64
N ALA A 35 3.56 11.27 -2.06
CA ALA A 35 3.32 9.87 -1.76
C ALA A 35 3.42 9.58 -0.25
N PRO A 36 2.71 8.56 0.26
CA PRO A 36 2.83 8.16 1.64
C PRO A 36 4.27 7.80 2.05
N THR A 37 4.62 8.11 3.29
CA THR A 37 5.88 7.73 3.93
C THR A 37 5.60 6.79 5.10
N ILE A 38 6.56 5.91 5.40
CA ILE A 38 6.48 4.92 6.47
C ILE A 38 7.79 4.99 7.26
N GLU A 39 7.70 5.34 8.52
CA GLU A 39 8.83 5.34 9.46
C GLU A 39 8.70 4.13 10.39
N VAL A 40 9.78 3.34 10.50
CA VAL A 40 9.79 2.14 11.35
C VAL A 40 10.14 2.52 12.77
N ILE A 41 9.26 2.17 13.71
CA ILE A 41 9.49 2.29 15.14
C ILE A 41 9.99 0.96 15.71
N HIS A 42 9.39 -0.15 15.27
CA HIS A 42 9.81 -1.50 15.64
C HIS A 42 9.51 -2.49 14.51
N LEU A 43 10.38 -3.49 14.34
CA LEU A 43 10.13 -4.68 13.52
C LEU A 43 10.94 -5.84 14.12
N GLY A 44 10.27 -6.90 14.54
CA GLY A 44 10.92 -8.06 15.14
C GLY A 44 10.01 -8.78 16.12
N ALA A 45 10.57 -9.56 17.03
CA ALA A 45 9.78 -10.24 18.05
C ALA A 45 9.17 -9.24 19.03
N HIS A 46 8.01 -9.56 19.59
CA HIS A 46 7.33 -8.67 20.54
C HIS A 46 8.11 -8.46 21.85
N VAL A 47 8.74 -9.52 22.37
CA VAL A 47 9.32 -9.55 23.73
C VAL A 47 10.86 -9.61 23.74
N SER A 48 11.52 -9.54 22.58
CA SER A 48 12.98 -9.62 22.49
C SER A 48 13.57 -8.38 21.80
N SER A 49 14.85 -8.12 22.05
CA SER A 49 15.63 -7.06 21.39
C SER A 49 16.14 -7.43 19.99
N GLY A 50 15.77 -8.60 19.45
CA GLY A 50 16.12 -8.99 18.09
C GLY A 50 15.34 -8.19 17.06
N GLU A 51 15.97 -7.18 16.46
CA GLU A 51 15.45 -6.48 15.28
C GLU A 51 15.36 -7.45 14.09
N ASP A 52 14.30 -7.33 13.29
CA ASP A 52 14.06 -8.12 12.07
C ASP A 52 14.06 -9.65 12.27
N VAL A 53 13.88 -10.14 13.50
CA VAL A 53 13.78 -11.59 13.81
C VAL A 53 12.39 -11.96 14.31
N PHE A 54 11.77 -12.96 13.68
CA PHE A 54 10.50 -13.56 14.05
C PHE A 54 10.73 -15.02 14.47
N TYR A 55 9.87 -15.55 15.34
CA TYR A 55 9.95 -16.93 15.80
C TYR A 55 8.70 -17.71 15.39
N LEU A 56 8.90 -18.94 14.90
CA LEU A 56 7.80 -19.82 14.53
C LEU A 56 6.87 -20.08 15.72
N GLY A 57 5.56 -20.01 15.49
CA GLY A 57 4.54 -20.21 16.53
C GLY A 57 4.36 -19.02 17.47
N GLN A 58 5.08 -17.91 17.27
CA GLN A 58 4.99 -16.71 18.10
C GLN A 58 4.57 -15.49 17.29
N GLU A 59 3.91 -14.55 17.98
CA GLU A 59 3.58 -13.26 17.41
C GLU A 59 4.87 -12.45 17.17
N GLY A 60 5.09 -12.09 15.90
CA GLY A 60 5.96 -10.96 15.57
C GLY A 60 5.29 -9.65 15.97
N HIS A 61 6.05 -8.56 15.92
CA HIS A 61 5.57 -7.22 16.19
C HIS A 61 6.17 -6.27 15.16
N PHE A 62 5.34 -5.44 14.55
CA PHE A 62 5.82 -4.23 13.90
C PHE A 62 5.05 -3.03 14.42
N GLU A 63 5.73 -1.89 14.49
CA GLU A 63 5.17 -0.59 14.80
C GLU A 63 5.76 0.44 13.85
N VAL A 64 4.90 1.25 13.22
CA VAL A 64 5.31 2.28 12.26
C VAL A 64 4.51 3.56 12.44
N ASN A 65 5.13 4.69 12.05
CA ASN A 65 4.40 5.91 11.76
C ASN A 65 4.15 6.02 10.25
N ILE A 66 2.94 6.46 9.88
CA ILE A 66 2.54 6.64 8.49
C ILE A 66 2.11 8.09 8.29
N GLU A 67 2.68 8.78 7.32
CA GLU A 67 2.16 10.04 6.79
C GLU A 67 1.65 9.80 5.37
N ALA A 68 0.42 10.26 5.07
CA ALA A 68 -0.22 10.11 3.77
C ALA A 68 -0.96 11.41 3.42
N PRO A 69 -0.27 12.38 2.78
CA PRO A 69 -0.87 13.69 2.46
C PRO A 69 -2.16 13.59 1.63
N GLY A 70 -2.25 12.59 0.74
CA GLY A 70 -3.44 12.29 -0.07
C GLY A 70 -4.53 11.49 0.63
N ARG A 71 -4.42 11.28 1.95
CA ARG A 71 -5.31 10.46 2.80
C ARG A 71 -5.27 8.99 2.47
N ILE A 72 -5.13 8.16 3.49
CA ILE A 72 -5.03 6.69 3.33
C ILE A 72 -6.30 6.14 2.68
N GLN A 73 -6.11 5.23 1.72
CA GLN A 73 -7.15 4.41 1.11
C GLN A 73 -7.03 2.94 1.54
N SER A 74 -5.81 2.43 1.67
CA SER A 74 -5.55 1.09 2.23
C SER A 74 -4.15 1.01 2.82
N ILE A 75 -4.00 0.13 3.80
CA ILE A 75 -2.70 -0.37 4.26
C ILE A 75 -2.72 -1.89 4.05
N GLU A 76 -1.66 -2.43 3.48
CA GLU A 76 -1.54 -3.86 3.16
C GLU A 76 -0.21 -4.38 3.68
N LEU A 77 -0.26 -5.49 4.42
CA LEU A 77 0.91 -6.23 4.89
C LEU A 77 1.04 -7.52 4.09
N GLU A 78 2.24 -7.80 3.61
CA GLU A 78 2.62 -9.09 3.03
C GLU A 78 3.88 -9.63 3.73
N ILE A 79 3.88 -10.91 4.07
CA ILE A 79 5.05 -11.63 4.57
C ILE A 79 5.19 -12.92 3.77
N ASP A 80 6.25 -13.05 2.98
CA ASP A 80 6.49 -14.23 2.14
C ASP A 80 7.82 -14.89 2.45
N GLN A 81 7.84 -16.22 2.40
CA GLN A 81 9.08 -16.97 2.45
C GLN A 81 9.88 -16.78 1.15
N LYS A 82 11.18 -16.45 1.25
CA LYS A 82 12.03 -16.19 0.07
C LYS A 82 12.67 -17.46 -0.50
N SER A 83 12.72 -18.53 0.28
CA SER A 83 13.29 -19.83 -0.14
C SER A 83 12.29 -20.60 -1.02
N GLY A 84 12.80 -21.49 -1.87
CA GLY A 84 11.96 -22.16 -2.88
C GLY A 84 11.29 -23.46 -2.43
N TYR A 85 11.50 -23.89 -1.19
CA TYR A 85 11.02 -25.20 -0.70
C TYR A 85 9.73 -25.11 0.12
N ALA A 86 9.43 -23.95 0.71
CA ALA A 86 8.14 -23.67 1.32
C ALA A 86 7.45 -22.53 0.56
N THR A 87 6.16 -22.36 0.79
CA THR A 87 5.34 -21.38 0.05
C THR A 87 4.53 -20.50 0.99
N PHE A 88 5.00 -20.32 2.22
CA PHE A 88 4.29 -19.50 3.19
C PHE A 88 4.15 -18.08 2.65
N SER A 89 2.93 -17.58 2.70
CA SER A 89 2.56 -16.22 2.39
C SER A 89 1.43 -15.80 3.33
N LEU A 90 1.60 -14.63 3.94
CA LEU A 90 0.59 -13.98 4.76
C LEU A 90 0.26 -12.65 4.12
N THR A 91 -1.04 -12.36 3.95
CA THR A 91 -1.53 -11.06 3.50
C THR A 91 -2.60 -10.55 4.47
N LYS A 92 -2.46 -9.31 4.92
CA LYS A 92 -3.47 -8.59 5.71
C LYS A 92 -3.79 -7.25 5.07
N ASN A 93 -5.05 -6.84 5.16
CA ASN A 93 -5.53 -5.56 4.66
C ASN A 93 -6.19 -4.79 5.82
N TYR A 94 -5.85 -3.51 5.98
CA TYR A 94 -6.37 -2.66 7.05
C TYR A 94 -7.11 -1.46 6.45
N THR A 95 -8.38 -1.32 6.82
CA THR A 95 -9.28 -0.27 6.29
C THR A 95 -9.72 0.74 7.36
N ASP A 96 -9.39 0.51 8.63
CA ASP A 96 -9.80 1.37 9.76
C ASP A 96 -9.15 2.76 9.75
N TYR A 97 -8.17 2.96 8.86
CA TYR A 97 -7.40 4.19 8.71
C TYR A 97 -7.78 5.00 7.47
N VAL A 98 -8.80 4.56 6.70
CA VAL A 98 -9.26 5.27 5.50
C VAL A 98 -9.59 6.73 5.81
N GLY A 99 -9.09 7.64 4.97
CA GLY A 99 -9.32 9.08 5.09
C GLY A 99 -8.36 9.81 6.04
N LYS A 100 -7.59 9.10 6.86
CA LYS A 100 -6.58 9.70 7.76
C LYS A 100 -5.37 10.18 6.96
N LYS A 101 -4.76 11.28 7.39
CA LYS A 101 -3.51 11.81 6.81
C LYS A 101 -2.26 11.34 7.56
N GLU A 102 -2.43 10.88 8.78
CA GLU A 102 -1.35 10.46 9.66
C GLU A 102 -1.87 9.33 10.57
N VAL A 103 -1.02 8.36 10.84
CA VAL A 103 -1.24 7.31 11.84
C VAL A 103 0.07 7.11 12.58
N LEU A 104 0.07 7.47 13.86
CA LEU A 104 1.23 7.26 14.74
C LEU A 104 1.07 5.93 15.48
N GLY A 105 2.14 5.14 15.57
CA GLY A 105 2.16 3.86 16.28
C GLY A 105 1.20 2.81 15.68
N PHE A 106 1.04 2.79 14.36
CA PHE A 106 0.32 1.70 13.69
C PHE A 106 1.07 0.40 13.93
N GLN A 107 0.41 -0.55 14.58
CA GLN A 107 1.00 -1.83 14.97
C GLN A 107 0.06 -3.00 14.71
N ASP A 108 0.65 -4.16 14.46
CA ASP A 108 -0.04 -5.45 14.44
C ASP A 108 0.96 -6.57 14.79
N TYR A 109 0.40 -7.74 15.09
CA TYR A 109 1.09 -8.90 15.63
C TYR A 109 0.94 -10.11 14.70
N PRO A 110 1.59 -10.11 13.51
CA PRO A 110 1.51 -11.23 12.59
C PRO A 110 2.18 -12.49 13.16
N LEU A 111 1.55 -13.64 12.95
CA LEU A 111 2.02 -14.96 13.38
C LEU A 111 2.49 -15.76 12.16
N ILE A 112 3.71 -16.29 12.21
CA ILE A 112 4.15 -17.34 11.30
C ILE A 112 3.96 -18.68 12.03
N PRO A 113 3.09 -19.59 11.55
CA PRO A 113 2.76 -20.82 12.26
C PRO A 113 3.96 -21.71 12.54
N GLU A 114 3.86 -22.55 13.58
CA GLU A 114 4.79 -23.66 13.74
C GLU A 114 4.76 -24.58 12.51
N GLY A 115 5.91 -25.16 12.16
CA GLY A 115 6.05 -26.07 11.03
C GLY A 115 6.37 -25.40 9.69
N GLU A 116 6.31 -24.07 9.60
CA GLU A 116 6.83 -23.34 8.44
C GLU A 116 8.37 -23.39 8.38
N ALA A 117 8.91 -23.14 7.19
CA ALA A 117 10.36 -23.18 6.98
C ALA A 117 11.06 -22.03 7.71
N ILE A 118 12.13 -22.31 8.44
CA ILE A 118 13.04 -21.27 8.93
C ILE A 118 13.82 -20.61 7.78
N GLY A 119 14.37 -19.42 8.03
CA GLY A 119 15.22 -18.69 7.09
C GLY A 119 14.67 -17.32 6.72
N ASP A 120 14.97 -16.87 5.49
CA ASP A 120 14.68 -15.50 5.05
C ASP A 120 13.25 -15.34 4.53
N TYR A 121 12.60 -14.28 5.00
CA TYR A 121 11.26 -13.85 4.58
C TYR A 121 11.29 -12.39 4.15
N ALA A 122 10.42 -12.02 3.23
CA ALA A 122 10.22 -10.64 2.81
C ALA A 122 9.01 -10.06 3.54
N PHE A 123 9.24 -9.06 4.39
CA PHE A 123 8.20 -8.24 5.01
C PHE A 123 7.95 -7.01 4.13
N ARG A 124 6.69 -6.80 3.72
CA ARG A 124 6.29 -5.66 2.90
C ARG A 124 5.06 -4.99 3.47
N LEU A 125 5.16 -3.70 3.74
CA LEU A 125 4.02 -2.85 4.09
C LEU A 125 3.80 -1.84 2.96
N LYS A 126 2.58 -1.80 2.43
CA LYS A 126 2.18 -0.88 1.36
C LYS A 126 1.05 0.01 1.84
N VAL A 127 1.23 1.32 1.69
CA VAL A 127 0.18 2.32 1.96
C VAL A 127 -0.23 2.93 0.63
N THR A 128 -1.50 2.81 0.27
CA THR A 128 -2.07 3.48 -0.91
C THR A 128 -2.96 4.62 -0.43
N ASP A 129 -2.81 5.82 -1.01
CA ASP A 129 -3.66 6.97 -0.71
C ASP A 129 -4.83 7.13 -1.70
N GLN A 130 -5.77 8.02 -1.40
CA GLN A 130 -6.97 8.26 -2.22
C GLN A 130 -6.66 8.96 -3.56
N ALA A 131 -5.46 9.52 -3.72
CA ALA A 131 -4.97 10.06 -4.99
C ALA A 131 -4.23 9.00 -5.83
N GLY A 132 -4.14 7.76 -5.33
CA GLY A 132 -3.46 6.63 -5.97
C GLY A 132 -1.94 6.64 -5.79
N GLN A 133 -1.40 7.48 -4.91
CA GLN A 133 0.02 7.47 -4.58
C GLN A 133 0.31 6.31 -3.62
N VAL A 134 1.52 5.75 -3.70
CA VAL A 134 1.90 4.55 -2.95
C VAL A 134 3.20 4.79 -2.19
N GLY A 135 3.19 4.50 -0.89
CA GLY A 135 4.37 4.35 -0.04
C GLY A 135 4.62 2.88 0.25
N LYS A 136 5.89 2.47 0.32
CA LYS A 136 6.29 1.09 0.59
C LYS A 136 7.42 1.03 1.61
N LEU A 137 7.33 0.03 2.48
CA LEU A 137 8.41 -0.45 3.34
C LEU A 137 8.67 -1.90 2.97
N GLU A 138 9.90 -2.22 2.57
CA GLU A 138 10.33 -3.59 2.28
C GLU A 138 11.56 -3.90 3.14
N ARG A 139 11.52 -5.04 3.84
CA ARG A 139 12.57 -5.54 4.73
C ARG A 139 12.70 -7.04 4.57
N ASP A 140 13.93 -7.52 4.75
CA ASP A 140 14.18 -8.94 4.93
C ASP A 140 14.17 -9.22 6.42
N ILE A 141 13.35 -10.19 6.83
CA ILE A 141 13.28 -10.67 8.21
C ILE A 141 13.78 -12.11 8.26
N THR A 142 14.41 -12.47 9.38
CA THR A 142 14.81 -13.86 9.67
C THR A 142 13.73 -14.53 10.50
N VAL A 143 13.30 -15.72 10.07
CA VAL A 143 12.40 -16.58 10.84
C VAL A 143 13.21 -17.72 11.43
N ALA A 144 13.21 -17.82 12.75
CA ALA A 144 13.96 -18.82 13.51
C ALA A 144 13.04 -19.78 14.27
N ALA A 145 13.59 -20.94 14.62
CA ALA A 145 13.00 -21.83 15.61
C ALA A 145 13.43 -21.39 17.03
N GLY A 146 12.57 -21.57 18.02
CA GLY A 146 12.84 -21.24 19.42
C GLY A 146 11.79 -20.30 20.01
N ASP A 147 12.15 -19.64 21.11
CA ASP A 147 11.31 -18.66 21.80
C ASP A 147 12.09 -17.35 21.96
N SER A 148 11.43 -16.24 21.64
CA SER A 148 11.90 -14.87 21.86
C SER A 148 12.28 -14.55 23.32
N THR A 149 11.81 -15.33 24.31
CA THR A 149 12.20 -15.19 25.73
C THR A 149 13.56 -15.79 26.09
N ASN A 150 14.16 -16.61 25.22
CA ASN A 150 15.40 -17.32 25.52
C ASN A 150 16.66 -16.52 25.17
N THR A 151 16.63 -15.20 25.42
CA THR A 151 17.81 -14.35 25.38
C THR A 151 18.63 -14.61 26.64
N GLY A 152 19.47 -15.66 26.60
CA GLY A 152 20.44 -16.04 27.62
C GLY A 152 20.45 -15.24 28.91
N HIS A 153 19.58 -15.61 29.86
CA HIS A 153 19.91 -15.39 31.27
C HIS A 153 21.05 -16.37 31.58
N GLU A 154 22.29 -15.93 31.33
CA GLU A 154 23.46 -16.50 31.99
C GLU A 154 23.19 -16.40 33.49
N HIS A 155 22.78 -17.51 34.09
CA HIS A 155 22.88 -17.68 35.53
C HIS A 155 24.37 -17.63 35.85
N GLU A 156 24.88 -16.47 36.24
CA GLU A 156 26.13 -16.40 36.99
C GLU A 156 25.93 -17.22 38.27
N GLY A 157 26.44 -18.45 38.22
CA GLY A 157 26.52 -19.34 39.36
C GLY A 157 27.45 -18.75 40.41
N HIS A 158 26.96 -18.74 41.65
CA HIS A 158 27.69 -18.48 42.88
C HIS A 158 28.96 -19.32 43.05
#